data_AF-A0A9P8FE01-F1
#
_entry.id   AF-A0A9P8FE01-F1
#
_cell.length_a   1.000
_cell.length_b   1.000
_cell.length_c   1.000
_cell.angle_alpha   90.00
_cell.angle_beta   90.00
_cell.angle_gamma   90.00
#
_symmetry.space_group_name_H-M   'P 1'
#
loop_
_entity.id
_entity.type
_entity.pdbx_description
1 polymer ?
#
loop_
_entity_poly.entity_id
_entity_poly.type
_entity_poly.pdbx_seq_one_letter_code
_entity_poly.pdbx_strand_id
1 'polypeptide(L)'
;VLCDAAQKNVNAGVFVNGLMHPRMEKGPLYFQKLCREAVTEHHDKEKAAGAKIHPARQQMSAADLQSEKDIEFCSGLACGEEQQEALAW
;
A
#
# COMPACT_ATOMS: atom_id res chain seq x y z
N VAL A 1 -20.66 13.27 4.25
CA VAL A 1 -21.59 13.38 3.09
C VAL A 1 -20.87 13.61 1.77
N LEU A 2 -20.12 14.72 1.58
CA LEU A 2 -19.46 14.98 0.28
C LEU A 2 -18.37 13.95 -0.07
N CYS A 3 -17.44 13.67 0.86
CA CYS A 3 -16.39 12.68 0.63
C CYS A 3 -16.95 11.27 0.40
N ASP A 4 -17.98 10.88 1.15
CA ASP A 4 -18.60 9.56 1.01
C ASP A 4 -19.26 9.39 -0.35
N ALA A 5 -19.96 10.42 -0.85
CA ALA A 5 -20.56 10.41 -2.17
C ALA A 5 -19.50 10.42 -3.28
N ALA A 6 -18.43 11.21 -3.13
CA ALA A 6 -17.31 11.20 -4.04
C ALA A 6 -16.64 9.81 -4.10
N GLN A 7 -16.43 9.17 -2.95
CA GLN A 7 -15.86 7.82 -2.89
C GLN A 7 -16.75 6.77 -3.55
N LYS A 8 -18.08 6.86 -3.39
CA LYS A 8 -19.01 5.97 -4.10
C LYS A 8 -18.88 6.11 -5.62
N ASN A 9 -18.71 7.33 -6.13
CA ASN A 9 -18.53 7.57 -7.56
C ASN A 9 -17.19 7.03 -8.08
N VAL A 10 -16.11 7.16 -7.30
CA VAL A 10 -14.81 6.56 -7.63
C VAL A 10 -14.92 5.03 -7.67
N ASN A 11 -15.59 4.43 -6.68
CA ASN A 11 -15.78 2.97 -6.60
C ASN A 11 -16.63 2.41 -7.76
N ALA A 12 -17.45 3.24 -8.42
CA ALA A 12 -18.21 2.83 -9.59
C ALA A 12 -17.34 2.60 -10.83
N GLY A 13 -16.05 3.00 -10.81
CA GLY A 13 -15.07 2.72 -11.86
C GLY A 13 -15.25 3.54 -13.15
N VAL A 14 -16.25 4.42 -13.22
CA VAL A 14 -16.48 5.31 -14.38
C VAL A 14 -15.49 6.48 -14.39
N PHE A 15 -15.06 6.93 -13.22
CA PHE A 15 -14.04 7.98 -13.07
C PHE A 15 -12.65 7.34 -12.92
N VAL A 16 -11.75 7.60 -13.88
CA VAL A 16 -10.37 7.09 -13.87
C VAL A 16 -9.39 8.18 -13.42
N ASN A 17 -9.38 9.32 -14.12
CA ASN A 17 -8.62 10.51 -13.76
C ASN A 17 -9.29 11.74 -14.36
N GLY A 18 -9.15 12.88 -13.68
CA GLY A 18 -9.66 14.17 -14.15
C GLY A 18 -8.62 15.26 -13.94
N LEU A 19 -8.60 16.25 -14.83
CA LEU A 19 -7.78 17.44 -14.63
C LEU A 19 -8.41 18.30 -13.54
N MET A 20 -7.62 18.64 -12.52
CA MET A 20 -8.03 19.58 -11.49
C MET A 20 -7.80 21.01 -11.95
N HIS A 21 -8.69 21.90 -11.53
CA HIS A 21 -8.67 23.30 -11.92
C HIS A 21 -7.43 24.02 -11.33
N PRO A 22 -6.49 24.50 -12.15
CA PRO A 22 -5.17 24.97 -11.69
C PRO A 22 -5.21 26.14 -10.69
N ARG A 23 -6.30 26.91 -10.68
CA ARG A 23 -6.45 28.09 -9.81
C ARG A 23 -7.24 27.81 -8.53
N MET A 24 -8.24 26.93 -8.62
CA MET A 24 -9.25 26.76 -7.56
C MET A 24 -8.96 25.51 -6.72
N GLU A 25 -8.18 24.58 -7.24
CA GLU A 25 -7.86 23.30 -6.60
C GLU A 25 -6.36 23.17 -6.31
N LYS A 26 -5.70 24.29 -6.00
CA LYS A 26 -4.26 24.31 -5.65
C LYS A 26 -3.93 23.45 -4.43
N GLY A 27 -4.81 23.44 -3.42
CA GLY A 27 -4.66 22.60 -2.23
C GLY A 27 -4.64 21.12 -2.59
N PRO A 28 -5.69 20.57 -3.24
CA PRO A 28 -5.69 19.21 -3.77
C PRO A 28 -4.50 18.88 -4.68
N LEU A 29 -4.12 19.77 -5.60
CA LEU A 29 -2.96 19.58 -6.48
C LEU A 29 -1.66 19.41 -5.66
N TYR A 30 -1.45 20.28 -4.68
CA TYR A 30 -0.27 20.22 -3.81
C TYR A 30 -0.26 18.94 -2.96
N PHE A 31 -1.40 18.56 -2.39
CA PHE A 31 -1.52 17.32 -1.61
C PHE A 31 -1.26 16.07 -2.46
N GLN A 32 -1.81 15.99 -3.67
CA GLN A 32 -1.54 14.88 -4.60
C GLN A 32 -0.04 14.77 -4.94
N LYS A 33 0.65 15.91 -5.12
CA LYS A 33 2.10 15.93 -5.32
C LYS A 33 2.84 15.33 -4.12
N LEU A 34 2.52 15.77 -2.91
CA LEU A 34 3.16 15.28 -1.68
C LEU A 34 2.95 13.78 -1.48
N CYS A 35 1.73 13.27 -1.68
CA CYS A 35 1.47 11.84 -1.59
C CYS A 35 2.29 11.03 -2.59
N ARG A 36 2.40 11.52 -3.84
CA ARG A 36 3.20 10.86 -4.87
C ARG A 36 4.67 10.81 -4.47
N GLU A 37 5.23 11.96 -4.09
CA GLU A 37 6.65 12.07 -3.69
C GLU A 37 6.96 11.14 -2.51
N ALA A 38 6.13 11.16 -1.46
CA ALA A 38 6.33 10.33 -0.28
C ALA A 38 6.29 8.83 -0.58
N VAL A 39 5.34 8.38 -1.40
CA VAL A 39 5.21 6.96 -1.77
C VAL A 39 6.38 6.52 -2.66
N THR A 40 6.76 7.32 -3.66
CA THR A 40 7.87 6.96 -4.55
C THR A 40 9.20 6.97 -3.82
N GLU A 41 9.45 7.97 -2.97
CA GLU A 41 10.69 8.05 -2.18
C GLU A 41 10.80 6.89 -1.19
N HIS A 42 9.71 6.52 -0.53
CA HIS A 42 9.70 5.36 0.36
C HIS A 42 10.01 4.07 -0.40
N HIS A 43 9.36 3.85 -1.54
CA HIS A 43 9.59 2.68 -2.37
C HIS A 43 11.03 2.60 -2.90
N ASP A 44 11.65 3.74 -3.25
CA ASP A 44 13.06 3.77 -3.66
C ASP A 44 14.00 3.39 -2.50
N LYS A 45 13.66 3.76 -1.26
CA LYS A 45 14.40 3.31 -0.05
C LYS A 45 14.27 1.81 0.16
N GLU A 46 13.08 1.24 0.00
CA GLU A 46 12.87 -0.22 0.10
C GLU A 46 13.66 -0.99 -0.96
N LYS A 47 13.66 -0.48 -2.20
CA LYS A 47 14.47 -1.04 -3.29
C LYS A 47 15.97 -1.00 -2.99
N ALA A 48 16.47 0.13 -2.49
CA ALA A 48 17.88 0.27 -2.11
C ALA A 48 18.26 -0.64 -0.93
N ALA A 49 17.34 -0.88 0.01
CA ALA A 49 17.54 -1.79 1.13
C ALA A 49 17.39 -3.28 0.73
N GLY A 50 16.76 -3.57 -0.42
CA GLY A 50 16.43 -4.94 -0.83
C GLY A 50 15.35 -5.60 0.02
N ALA A 51 14.62 -4.82 0.83
CA ALA A 51 13.63 -5.32 1.77
C ALA A 51 12.57 -4.25 2.07
N LYS A 52 11.38 -4.70 2.49
CA LYS A 52 10.31 -3.79 2.92
C LYS A 52 10.68 -3.07 4.21
N ILE A 53 10.40 -1.78 4.27
CA ILE A 53 10.67 -0.94 5.44
C ILE A 53 9.34 -0.77 6.18
N HIS A 54 9.23 -1.35 7.37
CA HIS A 54 8.02 -1.24 8.20
C HIS A 54 8.32 -0.44 9.47
N PRO A 55 8.05 0.89 9.49
CA PRO A 55 8.42 1.73 10.63
C PRO A 55 7.77 1.32 11.95
N ALA A 56 6.54 0.79 11.88
CA ALA A 56 5.79 0.35 13.06
C ALA A 56 6.08 -1.11 13.47
N ARG A 57 6.89 -1.85 12.69
CA ARG A 57 7.20 -3.25 13.00
C ARG A 57 8.28 -3.30 14.08
N GLN A 58 8.00 -4.08 15.13
CA GLN A 58 8.98 -4.33 16.18
C GLN A 58 10.25 -4.94 15.59
N GLN A 59 11.40 -4.33 15.90
CA GLN A 59 12.71 -4.89 15.59
C GLN A 59 12.97 -6.00 16.60
N MET A 60 12.86 -7.26 16.16
CA MET A 60 13.16 -8.42 17.01
C MET A 60 14.67 -8.62 17.09
N SER A 61 15.14 -9.11 18.24
CA SER A 61 16.54 -9.54 18.37
C SER A 61 16.73 -10.84 17.60
N ALA A 62 17.96 -11.13 17.14
CA ALA A 62 18.27 -12.37 16.43
C ALA A 62 17.99 -13.66 17.25
N ALA A 63 17.70 -13.55 18.54
CA ALA A 63 17.38 -14.68 19.42
C ALA A 63 15.90 -15.12 19.32
N ASP A 64 15.02 -14.33 18.71
CA ASP A 64 13.58 -14.55 18.73
C ASP A 64 13.08 -15.34 17.51
N LEU A 65 13.61 -16.56 17.34
CA LEU A 65 13.32 -17.48 16.23
C LEU A 65 11.83 -17.84 16.07
N GLN A 66 11.05 -17.80 17.16
CA GLN A 66 9.63 -18.14 17.11
C GLN A 66 8.81 -17.09 16.36
N SER A 67 9.09 -15.81 16.61
CA SER A 67 8.41 -14.70 15.93
C SER A 67 8.72 -14.67 14.44
N GLU A 68 9.93 -15.08 14.04
CA GLU A 68 10.30 -15.19 12.62
C GLU A 68 9.47 -16.25 11.89
N LYS A 69 9.29 -17.44 12.49
CA LYS A 69 8.43 -18.50 11.94
C LYS A 69 6.98 -18.07 11.79
N ASP A 70 6.43 -17.37 12.79
CA ASP A 70 5.05 -16.90 12.75
C ASP A 70 4.85 -15.86 11.64
N ILE A 71 5.83 -14.99 11.42
CA ILE A 71 5.82 -14.00 10.35
C ILE A 71 5.93 -14.69 8.98
N GLU A 72 6.85 -15.65 8.83
CA GLU A 72 7.01 -16.40 7.58
C GLU A 72 5.71 -17.14 7.22
N PHE A 73 5.13 -17.85 8.19
CA PHE A 73 3.83 -18.51 8.03
C PHE A 73 2.73 -17.53 7.62
N CYS A 74 2.55 -16.41 8.35
CA CYS A 74 1.54 -15.40 8.02
C CYS A 74 1.77 -14.76 6.65
N SER A 75 3.03 -14.56 6.26
CA SER A 75 3.37 -13.99 4.95
C SER A 75 3.02 -14.95 3.81
N GLY A 76 3.17 -16.26 4.01
CA GLY A 76 2.75 -17.28 3.06
C GLY A 76 1.23 -17.43 2.93
N LEU A 77 0.46 -16.98 3.92
CA LEU A 77 -1.00 -16.93 3.88
C LEU A 77 -1.57 -15.65 3.25
N ALA A 78 -0.73 -14.65 2.97
CA ALA A 78 -1.22 -13.40 2.42
C ALA A 78 -1.79 -13.63 1.01
N CYS A 79 -3.09 -13.33 0.81
CA CYS A 79 -3.73 -13.44 -0.50
C CYS A 79 -3.02 -12.54 -1.53
N GLY A 80 -2.32 -13.16 -2.49
CA GLY A 80 -1.55 -12.43 -3.49
C GLY A 80 -0.57 -13.29 -4.28
N GLU A 81 -1.06 -14.42 -4.80
CA GLU A 81 -0.66 -15.19 -5.99
C GLU A 81 -1.27 -16.57 -5.73
N GLU A 82 -2.38 -16.87 -6.40
CA GLU A 82 -2.98 -18.20 -6.33
C GLU A 82 -1.95 -19.22 -6.83
N GLN A 83 -1.22 -19.87 -5.93
CA GLN A 83 -0.85 -21.26 -6.16
C GLN A 83 -2.17 -22.02 -6.11
N GLN A 84 -2.83 -22.13 -7.27
CA GLN A 84 -3.89 -23.11 -7.52
C GLN A 84 -3.27 -24.52 -7.42
N GLU A 85 -2.84 -24.92 -6.21
CA GLU A 85 -2.93 -26.33 -5.89
C GLU A 85 -4.42 -26.60 -5.75
N ALA A 86 -4.96 -27.22 -6.80
CA ALA A 86 -6.27 -27.81 -6.76
C ALA A 86 -6.30 -28.79 -5.57
N LEU A 87 -6.82 -28.32 -4.44
CA LEU A 87 -7.18 -29.17 -3.32
C LEU A 87 -8.33 -30.06 -3.79
N ALA A 88 -7.97 -31.21 -4.35
CA ALA A 88 -8.87 -32.30 -4.61
C ALA A 88 -9.22 -32.94 -3.26
N TRP A 89 -10.45 -32.71 -2.81
CA TRP A 89 -11.12 -33.60 -1.86
C TRP A 89 -11.73 -34.77 -2.63
#